data_AF-A0A8I1LTL0-F1
#
_entry.id   AF-A0A8I1LTL0-F1
#
_cell.length_a   1.000
_cell.length_b   1.000
_cell.length_c   1.000
_cell.angle_alpha   90.00
_cell.angle_beta   90.00
_cell.angle_gamma   90.00
#
_symmetry.space_group_name_H-M   'P 1'
#
loop_
_entity.id
_entity.type
_entity.pdbx_description
1 polymer ?
#
loop_
_entity_poly.entity_id
_entity_poly.type
_entity_poly.pdbx_seq_one_letter_code
_entity_poly.pdbx_strand_id
1 'polypeptide(L)'
;MNKKKFFLSLFIVLIILVALQVPNYIRYQFDKNFGDPHTFFYGVGIGVLLDETNNYYEEEIDLDDQNKVSIDVSRYKKRKADLYIYGGYINSVEPLVVVLNDNVIYNDKPENESANFYSRYYLKKHFVVKLSEAVKEGENKLVISTGKATKSYELYIN
;
A
#
# COMPACT_ATOMS: atom_id res chain seq x y z
N MET A 1 -15.05 45.01 -29.61
CA MET A 1 -15.27 43.61 -29.19
C MET A 1 -16.69 43.49 -28.64
N ASN A 2 -17.57 42.71 -29.27
CA ASN A 2 -18.99 42.66 -28.88
C ASN A 2 -19.13 42.15 -27.44
N LYS A 3 -19.79 42.92 -26.56
CA LYS A 3 -19.97 42.61 -25.13
C LYS A 3 -20.38 41.15 -24.89
N LYS A 4 -21.25 40.59 -25.74
CA LYS A 4 -21.67 39.18 -25.73
C LYS A 4 -20.51 38.16 -25.87
N LYS A 5 -19.52 38.42 -26.72
CA LYS A 5 -18.35 37.53 -26.91
C LYS A 5 -17.39 37.59 -25.72
N PHE A 6 -17.28 38.75 -25.06
CA PHE A 6 -16.49 38.91 -23.85
C PHE A 6 -17.11 38.14 -22.67
N PHE A 7 -18.43 38.26 -22.47
CA PHE A 7 -19.13 37.50 -21.43
C PHE A 7 -19.11 35.99 -21.68
N LEU A 8 -19.20 35.56 -22.94
CA LEU A 8 -19.08 34.14 -23.29
C LEU A 8 -17.68 33.59 -22.99
N SER A 9 -16.63 34.36 -23.33
CA SER A 9 -15.25 34.01 -23.00
C SER A 9 -15.03 33.92 -21.49
N LEU A 10 -15.53 34.91 -20.74
CA LEU A 10 -15.45 34.93 -19.28
C LEU A 10 -16.18 33.75 -18.65
N PHE A 11 -17.34 33.37 -19.19
CA PHE A 11 -18.12 32.23 -18.72
C PHE A 11 -17.42 30.89 -18.98
N ILE A 12 -16.78 30.74 -20.15
CA ILE A 12 -15.99 29.54 -20.48
C ILE A 12 -14.77 29.44 -19.56
N VAL A 13 -14.05 30.54 -19.32
CA VAL A 13 -12.91 30.56 -18.39
C VAL A 13 -13.37 30.26 -16.96
N LEU A 14 -14.54 30.77 -16.55
CA LEU A 14 -15.10 30.47 -15.24
C LEU A 14 -15.47 28.99 -15.09
N ILE A 15 -16.07 28.37 -16.12
CA ILE A 15 -16.35 26.93 -16.13
C ILE A 15 -15.05 26.13 -16.08
N ILE A 16 -14.03 26.51 -16.85
CA ILE A 16 -12.71 25.86 -16.83
C ILE A 16 -12.08 25.99 -15.43
N LEU A 17 -12.15 27.17 -14.81
CA LEU A 17 -11.64 27.40 -13.45
C LEU A 17 -12.40 26.57 -12.41
N VAL A 18 -13.73 26.48 -12.50
CA VAL A 18 -14.57 25.67 -11.59
C VAL A 18 -14.37 24.17 -11.82
N ALA A 19 -14.22 23.73 -13.07
CA ALA A 19 -13.90 22.34 -13.41
C ALA A 19 -12.47 21.94 -13.01
N LEU A 20 -11.51 22.88 -13.05
CA LEU A 20 -10.17 22.69 -12.50
C LEU A 20 -10.17 22.74 -10.96
N GLN A 21 -11.13 23.45 -10.36
CA GLN A 21 -11.37 23.53 -8.92
C GLN A 21 -12.42 22.52 -8.43
N VAL A 22 -12.63 21.40 -9.13
CA VAL A 22 -13.50 20.33 -8.60
C VAL A 22 -13.00 19.99 -7.19
N PRO A 23 -13.82 20.26 -6.15
CA PRO A 23 -13.37 20.11 -4.79
C PRO A 23 -13.05 18.64 -4.55
N ASN A 24 -12.00 18.37 -3.77
CA ASN A 24 -11.65 17.01 -3.34
C ASN A 24 -12.88 16.19 -2.87
N TYR A 25 -13.93 16.84 -2.37
CA TYR A 25 -15.20 16.23 -1.99
C TYR A 25 -15.92 15.41 -3.09
N ILE A 26 -15.98 15.88 -4.35
CA ILE A 26 -16.61 15.09 -5.43
C ILE A 26 -15.70 13.90 -5.80
N ARG A 27 -14.38 14.10 -5.73
CA ARG A 27 -13.38 13.03 -5.88
C ARG A 27 -13.54 11.95 -4.78
N TYR A 28 -13.74 12.34 -3.52
CA TYR A 28 -14.00 11.42 -2.40
C TYR A 28 -15.36 10.69 -2.50
N GLN A 29 -16.37 11.29 -3.14
CA GLN A 29 -17.67 10.62 -3.38
C GLN A 29 -17.54 9.52 -4.45
N PHE A 30 -16.58 9.62 -5.37
CA PHE A 30 -16.27 8.54 -6.31
C PHE A 30 -15.48 7.38 -5.68
N ASP A 31 -14.82 7.59 -4.54
CA ASP A 31 -14.06 6.54 -3.85
C ASP A 31 -14.91 5.35 -3.41
N LYS A 32 -16.21 5.54 -3.14
CA LYS A 32 -17.12 4.43 -2.81
C LYS A 32 -17.44 3.51 -3.99
N ASN A 33 -17.28 3.98 -5.22
CA ASN A 33 -17.72 3.27 -6.43
C ASN A 33 -16.56 2.79 -7.33
N PHE A 34 -15.33 3.28 -7.14
CA PHE A 34 -14.18 2.99 -8.01
C PHE A 34 -13.14 2.03 -7.42
N GLY A 35 -13.43 1.37 -6.29
CA GLY A 35 -12.54 0.38 -5.67
C GLY A 35 -12.27 -0.90 -6.50
N ASP A 36 -12.84 -1.00 -7.69
CA ASP A 36 -12.96 -2.27 -8.40
C ASP A 36 -13.16 -2.00 -9.90
N PRO A 37 -12.19 -2.30 -10.79
CA PRO A 37 -11.41 -3.55 -10.81
C PRO A 37 -9.87 -3.41 -10.81
N HIS A 38 -9.30 -2.27 -10.44
CA HIS A 38 -7.85 -2.01 -10.56
C HIS A 38 -7.11 -1.89 -9.22
N THR A 39 -7.49 -2.69 -8.22
CA THR A 39 -6.72 -2.81 -6.98
C THR A 39 -5.50 -3.71 -7.24
N PHE A 40 -4.31 -3.25 -6.85
CA PHE A 40 -3.11 -4.09 -6.86
C PHE A 40 -2.09 -3.64 -5.81
N PHE A 41 -1.20 -4.55 -5.46
CA PHE A 41 -0.05 -4.32 -4.59
C PHE A 41 1.20 -3.93 -5.40
N TYR A 42 2.03 -3.05 -4.85
CA TYR A 42 3.29 -2.61 -5.44
C TYR A 42 4.35 -2.36 -4.36
N GLY A 43 5.63 -2.49 -4.72
CA GLY A 43 6.76 -2.29 -3.81
C GLY A 43 6.68 -3.18 -2.58
N VAL A 44 6.16 -4.41 -2.72
CA VAL A 44 6.00 -5.31 -1.59
C VAL A 44 7.35 -5.91 -1.24
N GLY A 45 7.72 -5.90 0.03
CA GLY A 45 8.98 -6.48 0.48
C GLY A 45 8.93 -6.99 1.92
N ILE A 46 9.97 -7.73 2.31
CA ILE A 46 10.25 -8.09 3.70
C ILE A 46 11.44 -7.26 4.19
N GLY A 47 11.25 -6.55 5.29
CA GLY A 47 12.29 -5.81 5.98
C GLY A 47 12.75 -6.56 7.23
N VAL A 48 14.05 -6.65 7.45
CA VAL A 48 14.67 -7.14 8.69
C VAL A 48 15.16 -5.96 9.50
N LEU A 49 14.58 -5.73 10.66
CA LEU A 49 14.99 -4.69 11.59
C LEU A 49 15.81 -5.29 12.75
N LEU A 50 17.01 -4.77 12.98
CA LEU A 50 17.86 -5.19 14.10
C LEU A 50 17.77 -4.22 15.25
N ASP A 51 17.25 -4.70 16.38
CA ASP A 51 16.95 -3.93 17.59
C ASP A 51 16.00 -2.73 17.35
N GLU A 52 15.17 -2.41 18.34
CA GLU A 52 14.11 -1.38 18.21
C GLU A 52 14.64 0.07 18.16
N THR A 53 15.96 0.27 18.17
CA THR A 53 16.60 1.60 18.19
C THR A 53 16.96 2.14 16.81
N ASN A 54 17.00 1.29 15.78
CA ASN A 54 17.29 1.73 14.41
C ASN A 54 15.99 1.99 13.65
N ASN A 55 15.93 3.07 12.88
CA ASN A 55 14.76 3.44 12.06
C ASN A 55 14.89 2.97 10.60
N TYR A 56 15.75 1.99 10.32
CA TYR A 56 16.02 1.50 8.97
C TYR A 56 16.18 -0.02 8.97
N TYR A 57 15.76 -0.67 7.88
CA TYR A 57 15.97 -2.11 7.71
C TYR A 57 17.44 -2.41 7.40
N GLU A 58 17.98 -3.44 8.05
CA GLU A 58 19.32 -3.94 7.75
C GLU A 58 19.31 -4.76 6.45
N GLU A 59 18.19 -5.42 6.15
CA GLU A 59 17.96 -6.13 4.90
C GLU A 59 16.55 -5.87 4.41
N GLU A 60 16.43 -5.63 3.10
CA GLU A 60 15.17 -5.53 2.38
C GLU A 60 15.14 -6.58 1.27
N ILE A 61 14.08 -7.37 1.24
CA ILE A 61 13.89 -8.43 0.24
C ILE A 61 12.64 -8.11 -0.56
N ASP A 62 12.82 -7.81 -1.85
CA ASP A 62 11.74 -7.52 -2.77
C ASP A 62 10.87 -8.75 -3.03
N LEU A 63 9.55 -8.59 -3.01
CA LEU A 63 8.54 -9.62 -3.25
C LEU A 63 7.65 -9.31 -4.46
N ASP A 64 7.93 -8.28 -5.26
CA ASP A 64 7.10 -7.95 -6.41
C ASP A 64 7.21 -9.00 -7.51
N ASP A 65 8.42 -9.52 -7.75
CA ASP A 65 8.74 -10.48 -8.82
C ASP A 65 8.95 -11.92 -8.33
N GLN A 66 8.84 -12.17 -7.03
CA GLN A 66 9.02 -13.50 -6.44
C GLN A 66 7.98 -13.83 -5.37
N ASN A 67 7.57 -15.09 -5.34
CA ASN A 67 6.59 -15.61 -4.38
C ASN A 67 7.20 -16.58 -3.35
N LYS A 68 8.49 -16.90 -3.47
CA LYS A 68 9.22 -17.77 -2.53
C LYS A 68 10.51 -17.10 -2.12
N VAL A 69 10.75 -16.98 -0.82
CA VAL A 69 11.92 -16.31 -0.27
C VAL A 69 12.48 -17.09 0.90
N SER A 70 13.82 -17.19 0.96
CA SER A 70 14.54 -17.71 2.12
C SER A 70 15.20 -16.55 2.86
N ILE A 71 14.98 -16.48 4.18
CA ILE A 71 15.52 -15.44 5.07
C ILE A 71 16.33 -16.14 6.16
N ASP A 72 17.63 -15.88 6.18
CA ASP A 72 18.53 -16.37 7.23
C ASP A 72 18.63 -15.32 8.33
N VAL A 73 17.78 -15.44 9.36
CA VAL A 73 17.85 -14.61 10.56
C VAL A 73 18.96 -15.09 11.50
N SER A 74 19.45 -16.32 11.34
CA SER A 74 20.56 -16.88 12.09
C SER A 74 21.86 -16.08 11.91
N ARG A 75 22.03 -15.31 10.83
CA ARG A 75 23.19 -14.41 10.68
C ARG A 75 23.22 -13.28 11.72
N TYR A 76 22.11 -13.06 12.43
CA TYR A 76 21.94 -11.97 13.39
C TYR A 76 21.97 -12.41 14.86
N LYS A 77 22.47 -13.61 15.22
CA LYS A 77 22.37 -14.24 16.57
C LYS A 77 22.67 -13.36 17.80
N LYS A 78 23.38 -12.25 17.63
CA LYS A 78 23.73 -11.30 18.71
C LYS A 78 22.71 -10.19 18.93
N ARG A 79 21.73 -10.03 18.04
CA ARG A 79 20.73 -8.95 18.03
C ARG A 79 19.34 -9.54 17.80
N LYS A 80 18.29 -8.89 18.31
CA LYS A 80 16.92 -9.31 18.03
C LYS A 80 16.59 -8.88 16.60
N ALA A 81 16.21 -9.84 15.76
CA ALA A 81 15.78 -9.58 14.38
C ALA A 81 14.24 -9.58 14.31
N ASP A 82 13.66 -8.41 14.06
CA ASP A 82 12.23 -8.27 13.81
C ASP A 82 11.96 -8.20 12.30
N LEU A 83 11.07 -9.07 11.81
CA LEU A 83 10.62 -9.16 10.43
C LEU A 83 9.37 -8.32 10.24
N TYR A 84 9.31 -7.59 9.14
CA TYR A 84 8.16 -6.79 8.74
C TYR A 84 7.84 -7.06 7.28
N ILE A 85 6.55 -7.20 6.93
CA ILE A 85 6.12 -7.01 5.54
C ILE A 85 5.77 -5.55 5.34
N TYR A 86 6.27 -4.97 4.26
CA TYR A 86 5.96 -3.60 3.86
C TYR A 86 5.56 -3.54 2.40
N GLY A 87 4.95 -2.42 2.02
CA GLY A 87 4.68 -2.11 0.63
C GLY A 87 3.51 -1.15 0.49
N GLY A 88 2.99 -1.08 -0.73
CA GLY A 88 1.85 -0.25 -1.07
C GLY A 88 0.74 -1.03 -1.74
N TYR A 89 -0.47 -0.49 -1.66
CA TYR A 89 -1.56 -0.89 -2.55
C TYR A 89 -2.34 0.33 -3.01
N ILE A 90 -3.01 0.17 -4.15
CA ILE A 90 -3.83 1.23 -4.73
C ILE A 90 -5.30 0.85 -4.83
N ASN A 91 -6.17 1.86 -4.87
CA ASN A 91 -7.56 1.76 -5.32
C ASN A 91 -8.42 0.77 -4.51
N SER A 92 -8.10 0.50 -3.24
CA SER A 92 -8.97 -0.26 -2.33
C SER A 92 -9.44 0.60 -1.15
N VAL A 93 -10.73 0.50 -0.83
CA VAL A 93 -11.36 1.10 0.36
C VAL A 93 -11.52 0.09 1.50
N GLU A 94 -11.27 -1.18 1.22
CA GLU A 94 -11.30 -2.28 2.19
C GLU A 94 -10.05 -2.25 3.08
N PRO A 95 -10.11 -2.87 4.28
CA PRO A 95 -8.91 -3.06 5.09
C PRO A 95 -7.85 -3.88 4.35
N LEU A 96 -6.60 -3.70 4.75
CA LEU A 96 -5.55 -4.66 4.46
C LEU A 96 -5.67 -5.80 5.48
N VAL A 97 -5.72 -7.01 4.97
CA VAL A 97 -5.68 -8.24 5.76
C VAL A 97 -4.34 -8.92 5.51
N VAL A 98 -3.59 -9.18 6.58
CA VAL A 98 -2.36 -9.98 6.53
C VAL A 98 -2.58 -11.26 7.31
N VAL A 99 -2.40 -12.39 6.65
CA VAL A 99 -2.55 -13.74 7.21
C VAL A 99 -1.20 -14.44 7.16
N LEU A 100 -0.76 -14.96 8.29
CA LEU A 100 0.47 -15.73 8.39
C LEU A 100 0.16 -17.08 9.04
N ASN A 101 0.49 -18.18 8.35
CA ASN A 101 0.24 -19.55 8.81
C ASN A 101 -1.22 -19.76 9.27
N ASP A 102 -2.16 -19.34 8.42
CA ASP A 102 -3.61 -19.38 8.63
C ASP A 102 -4.14 -18.49 9.79
N ASN A 103 -3.28 -17.69 10.43
CA ASN A 103 -3.67 -16.72 11.46
C ASN A 103 -3.71 -15.30 10.89
N VAL A 104 -4.79 -14.56 11.16
CA VAL A 104 -4.88 -13.14 10.82
C VAL A 104 -4.04 -12.35 11.82
N ILE A 105 -2.98 -11.71 11.35
CA ILE A 105 -2.05 -10.91 12.20
C ILE A 105 -2.29 -9.41 12.05
N TYR A 106 -2.97 -8.99 10.98
CA TYR A 106 -3.35 -7.61 10.76
C TYR A 106 -4.66 -7.55 9.98
N ASN A 107 -5.56 -6.66 10.39
CA ASN A 107 -6.83 -6.39 9.74
C ASN A 107 -7.26 -4.96 10.04
N ASP A 108 -6.67 -4.00 9.33
CA ASP A 108 -6.99 -2.58 9.50
C ASP A 108 -6.74 -1.80 8.20
N LYS A 109 -7.12 -0.53 8.18
CA LYS A 109 -6.92 0.40 7.06
C LYS A 109 -5.65 1.22 7.30
N PRO A 110 -4.56 0.96 6.58
CA PRO A 110 -3.36 1.79 6.66
C PRO A 110 -3.64 3.23 6.23
N GLU A 111 -2.80 4.15 6.70
CA GLU A 111 -2.92 5.56 6.38
C GLU A 111 -2.79 5.82 4.88
N ASN A 112 -3.57 6.78 4.39
CA ASN A 112 -3.50 7.20 2.99
C ASN A 112 -2.20 7.94 2.73
N GLU A 113 -1.50 7.59 1.66
CA GLU A 113 -0.47 8.47 1.11
C GLU A 113 -1.12 9.72 0.51
N SER A 114 -0.41 10.85 0.57
CA SER A 114 -0.85 12.07 -0.10
C SER A 114 -0.89 11.85 -1.61
N ALA A 115 -2.08 11.67 -2.17
CA ALA A 115 -2.25 11.43 -3.59
C ALA A 115 -1.91 12.70 -4.40
N ASN A 116 -0.90 12.63 -5.26
CA ASN A 116 -0.60 13.69 -6.22
C ASN A 116 -1.80 13.91 -7.17
N PHE A 117 -2.14 15.17 -7.44
CA PHE A 117 -3.30 15.59 -8.24
C PHE A 117 -3.35 14.94 -9.64
N TYR A 118 -2.19 14.62 -10.23
CA TYR A 118 -2.06 14.04 -11.57
C TYR A 118 -1.88 12.52 -11.60
N SER A 119 -2.01 11.81 -10.48
CA SER A 119 -1.85 10.35 -10.46
C SER A 119 -3.08 9.65 -11.03
N ARG A 120 -2.86 8.66 -11.92
CA ARG A 120 -3.91 7.72 -12.37
C ARG A 120 -4.36 6.76 -11.26
N TYR A 121 -3.65 6.75 -10.14
CA TYR A 121 -3.92 5.89 -8.99
C TYR A 121 -4.43 6.74 -7.85
N TYR A 122 -5.71 6.55 -7.49
CA TYR A 122 -6.47 7.55 -6.75
C TYR A 122 -6.34 7.40 -5.24
N LEU A 123 -6.13 6.17 -4.75
CA LEU A 123 -6.04 5.82 -3.34
C LEU A 123 -4.79 4.99 -3.08
N LYS A 124 -3.64 5.65 -2.94
CA LYS A 124 -2.40 4.99 -2.53
C LYS A 124 -2.35 4.86 -1.02
N LYS A 125 -1.97 3.69 -0.53
CA LYS A 125 -1.75 3.44 0.89
C LYS A 125 -0.46 2.66 1.06
N HIS A 126 0.31 3.05 2.07
CA HIS A 126 1.51 2.35 2.50
C HIS A 126 1.19 1.52 3.74
N PHE A 127 1.77 0.33 3.84
CA PHE A 127 1.63 -0.51 5.01
C PHE A 127 2.98 -1.05 5.47
N VAL A 128 3.09 -1.24 6.79
CA VAL A 128 4.18 -1.94 7.46
C VAL A 128 3.57 -2.77 8.56
N VAL A 129 3.77 -4.09 8.53
CA VAL A 129 3.16 -5.02 9.46
C VAL A 129 4.24 -5.94 10.03
N LYS A 130 4.34 -5.98 11.36
CA LYS A 130 5.29 -6.85 12.08
C LYS A 130 4.87 -8.31 11.92
N LEU A 131 5.83 -9.16 11.55
CA LEU A 131 5.65 -10.60 11.36
C LEU A 131 6.24 -11.43 12.50
N SER A 132 7.28 -10.94 13.19
CA SER A 132 8.09 -11.73 14.13
C SER A 132 7.35 -12.37 15.29
N GLU A 133 6.15 -11.93 15.64
CA GLU A 133 5.36 -12.56 16.71
C GLU A 133 4.65 -13.84 16.25
N ALA A 134 4.47 -14.02 14.92
CA ALA A 134 3.69 -15.11 14.34
C ALA A 134 4.50 -15.99 13.37
N VAL A 135 5.69 -15.55 12.96
CA VAL A 135 6.65 -16.33 12.16
C VAL A 135 7.20 -17.50 12.99
N LYS A 136 7.41 -18.63 12.31
CA LYS A 136 8.05 -19.84 12.86
C LYS A 136 9.34 -20.14 12.09
N GLU A 137 10.25 -20.87 12.72
CA GLU A 137 11.39 -21.46 12.02
C GLU A 137 10.89 -22.44 10.94
N GLY A 138 11.53 -22.45 9.77
CA GLY A 138 11.13 -23.24 8.61
C GLY A 138 10.12 -22.55 7.70
N GLU A 139 9.20 -23.33 7.13
CA GLU A 139 8.23 -22.86 6.14
C GLU A 139 7.08 -22.08 6.76
N ASN A 140 6.80 -20.91 6.18
CA ASN A 140 5.68 -20.04 6.55
C ASN A 140 4.90 -19.63 5.32
N LYS A 141 3.58 -19.58 5.43
CA LYS A 141 2.69 -19.09 4.37
C LYS A 141 2.17 -17.71 4.73
N LEU A 142 2.53 -16.72 3.94
CA LEU A 142 2.09 -15.33 4.10
C LEU A 142 1.11 -14.96 2.99
N VAL A 143 -0.02 -14.36 3.34
CA VAL A 143 -1.02 -13.86 2.40
C VAL A 143 -1.35 -12.42 2.76
N ILE A 144 -1.32 -11.54 1.77
CA ILE A 144 -1.80 -10.16 1.89
C ILE A 144 -3.02 -10.00 0.98
N SER A 145 -4.07 -9.35 1.49
CA SER A 145 -5.31 -9.17 0.75
C SER A 145 -5.97 -7.83 1.06
N THR A 146 -6.56 -7.21 0.05
CA THR A 146 -7.44 -6.04 0.20
C THR A 146 -8.34 -5.93 -1.03
N GLY A 147 -9.65 -5.78 -0.84
CA GLY A 147 -10.58 -5.81 -1.97
C GLY A 147 -10.47 -7.12 -2.73
N LYS A 148 -10.34 -7.03 -4.06
CA LYS A 148 -10.11 -8.17 -4.94
C LYS A 148 -8.63 -8.51 -5.18
N ALA A 149 -7.70 -7.76 -4.58
CA ALA A 149 -6.28 -8.04 -4.73
C ALA A 149 -5.81 -8.97 -3.61
N THR A 150 -5.16 -10.06 -4.00
CA THR A 150 -4.53 -11.00 -3.06
C THR A 150 -3.16 -11.40 -3.62
N LYS A 151 -2.12 -11.34 -2.79
CA LYS A 151 -0.81 -11.94 -3.08
C LYS A 151 -0.48 -12.98 -1.99
N SER A 152 0.21 -14.04 -2.39
CA SER A 152 0.62 -15.14 -1.51
C SER A 152 2.10 -15.42 -1.67
N TYR A 153 2.76 -15.66 -0.55
CA TYR A 153 4.19 -15.83 -0.43
C TYR A 153 4.51 -17.06 0.45
N GLU A 154 5.56 -17.78 0.07
CA GLU A 154 6.18 -18.82 0.89
C GLU A 154 7.49 -18.26 1.44
N LEU A 155 7.58 -18.15 2.76
CA LEU A 155 8.76 -17.65 3.46
C LEU A 155 9.43 -18.81 4.19
N TYR A 156 10.71 -19.04 3.91
CA TYR A 156 11.53 -20.02 4.62
C TYR A 156 12.48 -19.29 5.57
N ILE A 157 12.34 -19.50 6.88
CA ILE A 157 13.07 -18.77 7.91
C ILE A 157 14.08 -19.69 8.58
N ASN A 158 15.36 -19.33 8.55
CA ASN A 158 16.47 -20.07 9.19
C ASN A 158 17.20 -19.24 10.24
#